data_AF-A0A535ZGD5-F1
#
_entry.id   AF-A0A535ZGD5-F1
#
_cell.length_a   1.000
_cell.length_b   1.000
_cell.length_c   1.000
_cell.angle_alpha   90.00
_cell.angle_beta   90.00
_cell.angle_gamma   90.00
#
_symmetry.space_group_name_H-M   'P 1'
#
loop_
_entity.id
_entity.type
_entity.pdbx_description
1 polymer ?
#
loop_
_entity_poly.entity_id
_entity_poly.type
_entity_poly.pdbx_seq_one_letter_code
_entity_poly.pdbx_strand_id
1 'polypeptide(L)'
;MKAQRVEMFVCPSATPADTSELQKLADSGKLKPETLVALVGKTEGTGAHDDWGRVWADVALRDWTARFLGVPVDEVAKHVIFVLSGGCPGVITPHIAAVTREWVDVPDQARGEKRLVVGRAGSDAIAPEEVGRMGQIRKVAEATRHAMADAGLTDAKDVHLVMVKVPGLTTASIKDAETRGKTVVSHDLTFGPEGAGVYANDAAALGVAMALGEVPESKLSDEVVRRDWDLFSEVAMTSSGGEKRHGEVVVFGNSTMSRSSLTIGHAVTKDFIDAEGVRNALRAAGLHFKGGLPDEADLNRLVHVFAKSVIPGSDRVRGQRITLLDDADAYQIGKALGGMLVASVTGRTTNYVSGGERNSHQGPPGGNIVAAVVRTV
;
A
#
# COMPACT_ATOMS: atom_id res chain seq x y z
N MET A 1 -13.44 -21.75 18.32
CA MET A 1 -13.46 -20.96 17.06
C MET A 1 -12.03 -20.75 16.56
N LYS A 2 -11.83 -20.49 15.27
CA LYS A 2 -10.51 -20.10 14.74
C LYS A 2 -10.35 -18.58 14.80
N ALA A 3 -9.19 -18.13 15.25
CA ALA A 3 -8.81 -16.73 15.34
C ALA A 3 -7.53 -16.50 14.52
N GLN A 4 -7.41 -15.33 13.88
CA GLN A 4 -6.16 -14.97 13.23
C GLN A 4 -5.10 -14.57 14.27
N ARG A 5 -3.86 -14.98 14.04
CA ARG A 5 -2.65 -14.42 14.64
C ARG A 5 -1.77 -13.91 13.50
N VAL A 6 -1.59 -12.60 13.45
CA VAL A 6 -0.81 -11.89 12.44
C VAL A 6 0.50 -11.42 13.05
N GLU A 7 1.60 -11.66 12.35
CA GLU A 7 2.89 -11.06 12.65
C GLU A 7 3.42 -10.31 11.42
N MET A 8 4.22 -9.28 11.67
CA MET A 8 4.87 -8.48 10.65
C MET A 8 6.35 -8.32 10.99
N PHE A 9 7.21 -8.65 10.03
CA PHE A 9 8.65 -8.58 10.17
C PHE A 9 9.21 -7.61 9.13
N VAL A 10 9.93 -6.58 9.59
CA VAL A 10 10.51 -5.55 8.70
C VAL A 10 11.96 -5.90 8.44
N CYS A 11 12.26 -6.27 7.20
CA CYS A 11 13.55 -6.76 6.75
C CYS A 11 14.21 -5.73 5.84
N PRO A 12 15.22 -4.97 6.31
CA PRO A 12 16.04 -4.13 5.42
C PRO A 12 16.68 -4.97 4.31
N SER A 13 16.85 -4.35 3.15
CA SER A 13 17.49 -4.98 1.98
C SER A 13 18.72 -4.18 1.58
N ALA A 14 19.85 -4.85 1.35
CA ALA A 14 21.09 -4.22 0.92
C ALA A 14 21.16 -3.99 -0.61
N THR A 15 20.38 -4.74 -1.38
CA THR A 15 20.24 -4.62 -2.85
C THR A 15 18.80 -4.97 -3.23
N PRO A 16 18.32 -4.68 -4.46
CA PRO A 16 17.00 -5.12 -4.91
C PRO A 16 16.79 -6.64 -4.79
N ALA A 17 17.84 -7.44 -4.94
CA ALA A 17 17.76 -8.90 -4.91
C ALA A 17 18.02 -9.50 -3.52
N ASP A 18 18.27 -8.67 -2.50
CA ASP A 18 18.62 -9.15 -1.17
C ASP A 18 17.40 -9.71 -0.42
N THR A 19 17.42 -11.03 -0.23
CA THR A 19 16.43 -11.80 0.53
C THR A 19 17.02 -12.39 1.81
N SER A 20 18.23 -11.98 2.22
CA SER A 20 18.97 -12.61 3.31
C SER A 20 18.28 -12.48 4.67
N GLU A 21 17.67 -11.34 4.98
CA GLU A 21 16.90 -11.16 6.23
C GLU A 21 15.62 -12.01 6.25
N LEU A 22 14.94 -12.18 5.11
CA LEU A 22 13.81 -13.11 4.99
C LEU A 22 14.27 -14.55 5.20
N GLN A 23 15.42 -14.94 4.63
CA GLN A 23 16.00 -16.26 4.82
C GLN A 23 16.37 -16.50 6.29
N LYS A 24 16.95 -15.54 7.00
CA LYS A 24 17.24 -15.66 8.44
C LYS A 24 15.97 -15.89 9.27
N LEU A 25 14.86 -15.24 8.92
CA LEU A 25 13.58 -15.48 9.59
C LEU A 25 13.03 -16.88 9.30
N ALA A 26 13.18 -17.37 8.06
CA ALA A 26 12.84 -18.73 7.69
C ALA A 26 13.68 -19.77 8.44
N ASP A 27 15.01 -19.61 8.44
CA ASP A 27 15.97 -20.52 9.08
C ASP A 27 15.77 -20.59 10.60
N SER A 28 15.38 -19.47 11.23
CA SER A 28 15.06 -19.42 12.66
C SER A 28 13.66 -19.95 13.01
N GLY A 29 12.85 -20.30 12.02
CA GLY A 29 11.46 -20.78 12.20
C GLY A 29 10.46 -19.69 12.61
N LYS A 30 10.88 -18.41 12.64
CA LYS A 30 9.98 -17.27 12.89
C LYS A 30 9.03 -17.05 11.72
N LEU A 31 9.51 -17.25 10.51
CA LEU A 31 8.69 -17.27 9.31
C LEU A 31 8.42 -18.72 8.91
N LYS A 32 7.16 -19.06 8.70
CA LYS A 32 6.73 -20.39 8.28
C LYS A 32 6.09 -20.35 6.89
N PRO A 33 6.35 -21.33 6.01
CA PRO A 33 5.80 -21.34 4.66
C PRO A 33 4.28 -21.17 4.60
N GLU A 34 3.56 -21.90 5.46
CA GLU A 34 2.11 -21.94 5.48
C GLU A 34 1.44 -20.67 6.04
N THR A 35 2.21 -19.77 6.65
CA THR A 35 1.67 -18.54 7.25
C THR A 35 1.94 -17.30 6.42
N LEU A 36 2.88 -17.29 5.48
CA LEU A 36 3.20 -16.11 4.68
C LEU A 36 2.04 -15.76 3.75
N VAL A 37 1.54 -14.52 3.82
CA VAL A 37 0.41 -14.07 2.99
C VAL A 37 0.72 -12.85 2.12
N ALA A 38 1.67 -12.01 2.53
CA ALA A 38 2.09 -10.87 1.72
C ALA A 38 3.55 -10.49 1.97
N LEU A 39 4.21 -10.02 0.91
CA LEU A 39 5.47 -9.30 0.95
C LEU A 39 5.21 -7.88 0.43
N VAL A 40 5.36 -6.90 1.32
CA VAL A 40 5.09 -5.49 1.03
C VAL A 40 6.36 -4.71 1.22
N GLY A 41 6.79 -3.87 0.29
CA GLY A 41 8.08 -3.22 0.49
C GLY A 41 8.48 -2.11 -0.46
N LYS A 42 9.62 -1.53 -0.11
CA LYS A 42 10.30 -0.45 -0.79
C LYS A 42 11.56 -0.98 -1.46
N THR A 43 11.65 -0.80 -2.78
CA THR A 43 12.78 -1.27 -3.60
C THR A 43 13.56 -0.07 -4.14
N GLU A 44 14.89 -0.17 -4.19
CA GLU A 44 15.80 0.95 -4.49
C GLU A 44 15.96 1.30 -5.98
N GLY A 45 14.91 1.14 -6.76
CA GLY A 45 14.88 1.57 -8.15
C GLY A 45 14.40 3.00 -8.34
N THR A 46 14.08 3.39 -9.57
CA THR A 46 13.52 4.72 -9.86
C THR A 46 12.09 4.86 -9.35
N GLY A 47 11.35 3.77 -9.17
CA GLY A 47 9.91 3.82 -8.89
C GLY A 47 9.06 4.36 -10.04
N ALA A 48 9.64 4.58 -11.22
CA ALA A 48 8.95 4.93 -12.44
C ALA A 48 8.44 3.67 -13.18
N HIS A 49 7.94 3.84 -14.40
CA HIS A 49 7.39 2.74 -15.19
C HIS A 49 8.47 1.77 -15.67
N ASP A 50 9.68 2.28 -15.93
CA ASP A 50 10.88 1.60 -16.40
C ASP A 50 11.83 1.19 -15.26
N ASP A 51 11.30 1.04 -14.05
CA ASP A 51 12.08 0.68 -12.87
C ASP A 51 12.52 -0.80 -12.88
N TRP A 52 13.72 -1.04 -13.39
CA TRP A 52 14.37 -2.35 -13.37
C TRP A 52 14.77 -2.85 -11.98
N GLY A 53 14.98 -1.94 -11.01
CA GLY A 53 15.25 -2.32 -9.62
C GLY A 53 14.05 -3.01 -8.99
N ARG A 54 12.83 -2.47 -9.21
CA ARG A 54 11.58 -3.14 -8.79
C ARG A 54 11.40 -4.49 -9.49
N VAL A 55 11.65 -4.57 -10.80
CA VAL A 55 11.53 -5.82 -11.56
C VAL A 55 12.49 -6.88 -11.01
N TRP A 56 13.74 -6.52 -10.76
CA TRP A 56 14.71 -7.46 -10.19
C TRP A 56 14.27 -7.91 -8.78
N ALA A 57 13.82 -7.00 -7.93
CA ALA A 57 13.30 -7.36 -6.61
C ALA A 57 12.10 -8.32 -6.70
N ASP A 58 11.14 -8.07 -7.59
CA ASP A 58 9.99 -8.97 -7.79
C ASP A 58 10.45 -10.37 -8.20
N VAL A 59 11.38 -10.49 -9.16
CA VAL A 59 11.93 -11.78 -9.60
C VAL A 59 12.64 -12.50 -8.45
N ALA A 60 13.53 -11.81 -7.73
CA ALA A 60 14.30 -12.39 -6.63
C ALA A 60 13.40 -12.85 -5.47
N LEU A 61 12.40 -12.04 -5.11
CA LEU A 61 11.46 -12.36 -4.05
C LEU A 61 10.53 -13.51 -4.45
N ARG A 62 10.08 -13.58 -5.70
CA ARG A 62 9.27 -14.71 -6.20
C ARG A 62 10.06 -16.02 -6.21
N ASP A 63 11.29 -15.97 -6.69
CA ASP A 63 12.20 -17.12 -6.70
C ASP A 63 12.49 -17.62 -5.28
N TRP A 64 12.80 -16.71 -4.35
CA TRP A 64 12.95 -17.04 -2.93
C TRP A 64 11.66 -17.62 -2.33
N THR A 65 10.51 -17.00 -2.59
CA THR A 65 9.21 -17.44 -2.06
C THR A 65 8.81 -18.81 -2.60
N ALA A 66 9.06 -19.08 -3.89
CA ALA A 66 8.81 -20.37 -4.51
C ALA A 66 9.56 -21.50 -3.78
N ARG A 67 10.86 -21.31 -3.53
CA ARG A 67 11.66 -22.25 -2.73
C ARG A 67 11.15 -22.38 -1.31
N PHE A 68 10.83 -21.26 -0.67
CA PHE A 68 10.36 -21.24 0.71
C PHE A 68 9.03 -21.99 0.89
N LEU A 69 8.10 -21.83 -0.07
CA LEU A 69 6.81 -22.50 -0.09
C LEU A 69 6.87 -23.93 -0.64
N GLY A 70 7.92 -24.29 -1.38
CA GLY A 70 8.01 -25.56 -2.09
C GLY A 70 7.06 -25.67 -3.29
N VAL A 71 6.78 -24.55 -3.96
CA VAL A 71 5.86 -24.47 -5.12
C VAL A 71 6.57 -23.92 -6.36
N PRO A 72 6.05 -24.16 -7.58
CA PRO A 72 6.56 -23.51 -8.78
C PRO A 72 6.43 -21.97 -8.72
N VAL A 73 7.36 -21.25 -9.35
CA VAL A 73 7.42 -19.77 -9.30
C VAL A 73 6.15 -19.11 -9.85
N ASP A 74 5.52 -19.70 -10.87
CA ASP A 74 4.26 -19.23 -11.45
C ASP A 74 3.04 -19.44 -10.55
N GLU A 75 3.15 -20.28 -9.51
CA GLU A 75 2.09 -20.48 -8.52
C GLU A 75 2.21 -19.54 -7.32
N VAL A 76 3.37 -18.92 -7.09
CA VAL A 76 3.64 -18.06 -5.93
C VAL A 76 2.55 -16.99 -5.72
N ALA A 77 2.07 -16.36 -6.78
CA ALA A 77 1.04 -15.31 -6.71
C ALA A 77 -0.32 -15.82 -6.16
N LYS A 78 -0.60 -17.12 -6.25
CA LYS A 78 -1.80 -17.74 -5.66
C LYS A 78 -1.72 -17.78 -4.13
N HIS A 79 -0.50 -17.83 -3.60
CA HIS A 79 -0.21 -18.03 -2.17
C HIS A 79 0.14 -16.73 -1.44
N VAL A 80 0.92 -15.85 -2.08
CA VAL A 80 1.50 -14.64 -1.47
C VAL A 80 1.31 -13.45 -2.40
N ILE A 81 0.79 -12.34 -1.87
CA ILE A 81 0.66 -11.08 -2.61
C ILE A 81 1.94 -10.25 -2.49
N PHE A 82 2.35 -9.60 -3.59
CA PHE A 82 3.55 -8.78 -3.66
C PHE A 82 3.16 -7.33 -3.96
N VAL A 83 3.31 -6.46 -2.96
CA VAL A 83 3.10 -5.01 -3.12
C VAL A 83 4.43 -4.28 -3.01
N LEU A 84 5.10 -4.15 -4.16
CA LEU A 84 6.41 -3.50 -4.25
C LEU A 84 6.27 -2.08 -4.82
N SER A 85 6.74 -1.10 -4.06
CA SER A 85 6.82 0.30 -4.49
C SER A 85 8.28 0.71 -4.63
N GLY A 86 8.71 0.93 -5.87
CA GLY A 86 10.06 1.41 -6.16
C GLY A 86 10.29 2.86 -5.76
N GLY A 87 11.56 3.25 -5.71
CA GLY A 87 12.01 4.58 -5.31
C GLY A 87 12.21 4.67 -3.80
N CYS A 88 13.47 4.79 -3.38
CA CYS A 88 13.85 5.08 -2.00
C CYS A 88 14.60 6.43 -1.89
N PRO A 89 14.08 7.55 -2.46
CA PRO A 89 14.80 8.82 -2.42
C PRO A 89 14.83 9.41 -1.01
N GLY A 90 15.85 10.24 -0.74
CA GLY A 90 16.04 10.86 0.57
C GLY A 90 16.47 9.85 1.63
N VAL A 91 15.69 9.76 2.71
CA VAL A 91 16.01 8.93 3.90
C VAL A 91 15.30 7.58 3.94
N ILE A 92 14.59 7.19 2.88
CA ILE A 92 13.84 5.92 2.87
C ILE A 92 14.83 4.76 2.75
N THR A 93 14.81 3.83 3.70
CA THR A 93 15.61 2.60 3.63
C THR A 93 14.88 1.54 2.80
N PRO A 94 15.52 0.91 1.80
CA PRO A 94 14.95 -0.25 1.10
C PRO A 94 14.67 -1.40 2.08
N HIS A 95 13.47 -1.97 2.03
CA HIS A 95 13.06 -3.03 2.96
C HIS A 95 11.81 -3.77 2.47
N ILE A 96 11.63 -4.99 2.96
CA ILE A 96 10.43 -5.81 2.79
C ILE A 96 9.80 -6.07 4.16
N ALA A 97 8.53 -5.74 4.31
CA ALA A 97 7.68 -6.21 5.40
C ALA A 97 7.06 -7.57 5.01
N ALA A 98 7.49 -8.64 5.67
CA ALA A 98 6.85 -9.94 5.58
C ALA A 98 5.66 -10.02 6.52
N VAL A 99 4.47 -10.27 5.97
CA VAL A 99 3.23 -10.37 6.73
C VAL A 99 2.78 -11.82 6.76
N THR A 100 2.59 -12.33 7.98
CA THR A 100 2.12 -13.69 8.22
C THR A 100 0.72 -13.70 8.80
N ARG A 101 0.01 -14.79 8.55
CA ARG A 101 -1.29 -15.09 9.13
C ARG A 101 -1.37 -16.56 9.49
N GLU A 102 -1.57 -16.83 10.76
CA GLU A 102 -1.89 -18.16 11.28
C GLU A 102 -3.31 -18.19 11.79
N TRP A 103 -3.99 -19.33 11.63
CA TRP A 103 -5.30 -19.57 12.23
C TRP A 103 -5.14 -20.47 13.45
N VAL A 104 -5.41 -19.94 14.63
CA VAL A 104 -5.27 -20.66 15.91
C VAL A 104 -6.63 -20.97 16.53
N ASP A 105 -6.75 -22.14 17.14
CA ASP A 105 -7.95 -22.50 17.89
C ASP A 105 -7.98 -21.76 19.24
N VAL A 106 -9.11 -21.10 19.53
CA VAL A 106 -9.30 -20.35 20.77
C VAL A 106 -10.64 -20.71 21.44
N PRO A 107 -10.73 -20.57 22.78
CA PRO A 107 -12.00 -20.64 23.50
C PRO A 107 -13.01 -19.65 22.93
N ASP A 108 -14.29 -19.96 23.08
CA ASP A 108 -15.41 -19.25 22.45
C ASP A 108 -15.72 -17.91 23.15
N GLN A 109 -14.72 -17.03 23.20
CA GLN A 109 -14.80 -15.71 23.78
C GLN A 109 -14.01 -14.71 22.92
N ALA A 110 -14.72 -13.69 22.43
CA ALA A 110 -14.10 -12.52 21.83
C ALA A 110 -13.23 -11.82 22.88
N ARG A 111 -12.05 -11.33 22.48
CA ARG A 111 -11.34 -10.36 23.31
C ARG A 111 -12.10 -9.03 23.11
N GLY A 112 -12.48 -8.36 24.20
CA GLY A 112 -13.20 -7.08 24.10
C GLY A 112 -12.46 -6.02 23.27
N GLU A 113 -11.14 -6.15 23.13
CA GLU A 113 -10.27 -5.30 22.30
C GLU A 113 -9.99 -5.91 20.93
N LYS A 114 -10.14 -5.08 19.87
CA LYS A 114 -9.82 -5.46 18.49
C LYS A 114 -8.30 -5.53 18.28
N ARG A 115 -7.82 -6.52 17.50
CA ARG A 115 -6.41 -6.72 17.14
C ARG A 115 -6.25 -6.94 15.64
N LEU A 116 -5.03 -6.75 15.15
CA LEU A 116 -4.69 -6.83 13.73
C LEU A 116 -5.19 -8.13 13.10
N VAL A 117 -5.87 -7.98 11.98
CA VAL A 117 -6.18 -9.06 11.02
C VAL A 117 -5.68 -8.64 9.65
N VAL A 118 -5.43 -9.63 8.80
CA VAL A 118 -5.05 -9.41 7.41
C VAL A 118 -5.86 -10.34 6.51
N GLY A 119 -6.27 -9.81 5.36
CA GLY A 119 -6.89 -10.59 4.30
C GLY A 119 -6.37 -10.20 2.95
N ARG A 120 -6.48 -11.11 1.98
CA ARG A 120 -5.94 -10.95 0.64
C ARG A 120 -6.90 -11.46 -0.43
N ALA A 121 -6.87 -10.84 -1.59
CA ALA A 121 -7.60 -11.33 -2.76
C ALA A 121 -6.95 -10.84 -4.06
N GLY A 122 -7.18 -11.58 -5.14
CA GLY A 122 -6.93 -11.13 -6.51
C GLY A 122 -8.26 -10.73 -7.17
N SER A 123 -8.23 -9.71 -8.03
CA SER A 123 -9.34 -9.42 -8.92
C SER A 123 -9.32 -10.34 -10.15
N ASP A 124 -10.39 -10.30 -10.93
CA ASP A 124 -10.33 -10.70 -12.34
C ASP A 124 -9.25 -9.93 -13.09
N ALA A 125 -8.81 -10.48 -14.23
CA ALA A 125 -7.84 -9.82 -15.10
C ALA A 125 -8.34 -8.42 -15.52
N ILE A 126 -7.45 -7.43 -15.52
CA ILE A 126 -7.75 -6.05 -15.92
C ILE A 126 -7.10 -5.84 -17.28
N ALA A 127 -7.93 -5.67 -18.31
CA ALA A 127 -7.45 -5.44 -19.67
C ALA A 127 -6.87 -4.02 -19.79
N PRO A 128 -5.94 -3.76 -20.76
CA PRO A 128 -5.34 -2.44 -20.92
C PRO A 128 -6.35 -1.31 -21.11
N GLU A 129 -7.44 -1.57 -21.84
CA GLU A 129 -8.54 -0.61 -22.06
C GLU A 129 -9.43 -0.39 -20.83
N GLU A 130 -9.26 -1.13 -19.74
CA GLU A 130 -9.97 -0.91 -18.47
C GLU A 130 -9.11 -0.15 -17.46
N VAL A 131 -7.79 -0.06 -17.68
CA VAL A 131 -6.87 0.65 -16.79
C VAL A 131 -7.28 2.12 -16.70
N GLY A 132 -7.43 2.62 -15.47
CA GLY A 132 -7.86 3.99 -15.22
C GLY A 132 -9.35 4.25 -15.40
N ARG A 133 -10.18 3.22 -15.57
CA ARG A 133 -11.62 3.32 -15.89
C ARG A 133 -12.48 2.49 -14.94
N MET A 134 -13.81 2.60 -15.09
CA MET A 134 -14.81 1.89 -14.30
C MET A 134 -14.65 0.38 -14.29
N GLY A 135 -14.14 -0.22 -15.37
CA GLY A 135 -13.82 -1.65 -15.41
C GLY A 135 -12.83 -2.05 -14.32
N GLN A 136 -11.75 -1.28 -14.16
CA GLN A 136 -10.79 -1.47 -13.07
C GLN A 136 -11.40 -1.16 -11.69
N ILE A 137 -12.15 -0.06 -11.56
CA ILE A 137 -12.77 0.36 -10.28
C ILE A 137 -13.61 -0.78 -9.70
N ARG A 138 -14.49 -1.38 -10.51
CA ARG A 138 -15.37 -2.48 -10.09
C ARG A 138 -14.61 -3.73 -9.68
N LYS A 139 -13.61 -4.13 -10.46
CA LYS A 139 -12.76 -5.30 -10.20
C LYS A 139 -11.97 -5.15 -8.91
N VAL A 140 -11.41 -3.97 -8.64
CA VAL A 140 -10.70 -3.69 -7.38
C VAL A 140 -11.65 -3.65 -6.20
N ALA A 141 -12.87 -3.11 -6.37
CA ALA A 141 -13.85 -3.08 -5.30
C ALA A 141 -14.32 -4.48 -4.89
N GLU A 142 -14.53 -5.36 -5.86
CA GLU A 142 -14.86 -6.77 -5.60
C GLU A 142 -13.73 -7.49 -4.88
N ALA A 143 -12.49 -7.37 -5.37
CA ALA A 143 -11.33 -7.94 -4.71
C ALA A 143 -11.15 -7.39 -3.28
N THR A 144 -11.40 -6.10 -3.05
CA THR A 144 -11.37 -5.51 -1.71
C THR A 144 -12.40 -6.14 -0.78
N ARG A 145 -13.64 -6.35 -1.23
CA ARG A 145 -14.67 -7.05 -0.44
C ARG A 145 -14.27 -8.49 -0.14
N HIS A 146 -13.69 -9.21 -1.11
CA HIS A 146 -13.19 -10.57 -0.88
C HIS A 146 -12.02 -10.59 0.12
N ALA A 147 -11.11 -9.63 0.05
CA ALA A 147 -10.00 -9.51 1.00
C ALA A 147 -10.51 -9.16 2.41
N MET A 148 -11.55 -8.33 2.55
CA MET A 148 -12.21 -8.09 3.84
C MET A 148 -12.84 -9.36 4.40
N ALA A 149 -13.55 -10.13 3.57
CA ALA A 149 -14.14 -11.41 3.98
C ALA A 149 -13.08 -12.43 4.41
N ASP A 150 -11.96 -12.53 3.67
CA ASP A 150 -10.80 -13.36 4.02
C ASP A 150 -10.13 -12.90 5.33
N ALA A 151 -10.18 -11.60 5.65
CA ALA A 151 -9.75 -11.04 6.94
C ALA A 151 -10.75 -11.30 8.09
N GLY A 152 -11.99 -11.72 7.79
CA GLY A 152 -13.09 -11.79 8.76
C GLY A 152 -13.60 -10.42 9.20
N LEU A 153 -13.46 -9.39 8.35
CA LEU A 153 -13.94 -8.02 8.60
C LEU A 153 -15.32 -7.83 7.97
N THR A 154 -16.27 -7.32 8.75
CA THR A 154 -17.64 -7.04 8.29
C THR A 154 -18.01 -5.56 8.36
N ASP A 155 -17.28 -4.75 9.13
CA ASP A 155 -17.46 -3.30 9.22
C ASP A 155 -16.28 -2.59 8.54
N ALA A 156 -16.58 -1.71 7.59
CA ALA A 156 -15.57 -0.91 6.90
C ALA A 156 -14.76 -0.02 7.87
N LYS A 157 -15.34 0.38 9.01
CA LYS A 157 -14.66 1.20 10.03
C LYS A 157 -13.51 0.48 10.72
N ASP A 158 -13.46 -0.85 10.62
CA ASP A 158 -12.37 -1.67 11.16
C ASP A 158 -11.21 -1.83 10.18
N VAL A 159 -11.35 -1.35 8.94
CA VAL A 159 -10.29 -1.33 7.94
C VAL A 159 -9.45 -0.06 8.14
N HIS A 160 -8.13 -0.22 8.22
CA HIS A 160 -7.22 0.92 8.40
C HIS A 160 -6.18 1.05 7.28
N LEU A 161 -6.04 0.06 6.41
CA LEU A 161 -5.17 0.12 5.25
C LEU A 161 -5.63 -0.91 4.22
N VAL A 162 -5.79 -0.47 2.97
CA VAL A 162 -5.99 -1.35 1.82
C VAL A 162 -4.87 -1.09 0.82
N MET A 163 -3.95 -2.04 0.70
CA MET A 163 -2.87 -1.96 -0.27
C MET A 163 -3.29 -2.65 -1.56
N VAL A 164 -3.13 -1.96 -2.69
CA VAL A 164 -3.50 -2.51 -3.99
C VAL A 164 -2.36 -2.37 -4.98
N LYS A 165 -1.98 -3.47 -5.62
CA LYS A 165 -1.08 -3.45 -6.78
C LYS A 165 -1.87 -3.81 -8.04
N VAL A 166 -1.90 -2.92 -9.03
CA VAL A 166 -2.65 -3.11 -10.28
C VAL A 166 -1.74 -3.10 -11.51
N PRO A 167 -2.24 -3.57 -12.68
CA PRO A 167 -1.52 -3.44 -13.93
C PRO A 167 -1.28 -1.97 -14.31
N GLY A 168 -0.05 -1.65 -14.71
CA GLY A 168 0.28 -0.41 -15.41
C GLY A 168 0.29 -0.64 -16.93
N LEU A 169 0.01 0.41 -17.70
CA LEU A 169 0.17 0.34 -19.15
C LEU A 169 1.66 0.31 -19.54
N THR A 170 1.93 -0.46 -20.58
CA THR A 170 3.21 -0.54 -21.29
C THR A 170 2.96 -0.28 -22.77
N THR A 171 4.00 0.10 -23.52
CA THR A 171 3.93 0.26 -24.98
C THR A 171 3.32 -0.96 -25.67
N ALA A 172 3.68 -2.17 -25.23
CA ALA A 172 3.15 -3.42 -25.78
C ALA A 172 1.65 -3.57 -25.48
N SER A 173 1.21 -3.29 -24.26
CA SER A 173 -0.21 -3.41 -23.89
C SER A 173 -1.11 -2.36 -24.55
N ILE A 174 -0.58 -1.15 -24.81
CA ILE A 174 -1.29 -0.11 -25.54
C ILE A 174 -1.51 -0.56 -26.98
N LYS A 175 -0.44 -1.04 -27.64
CA LYS A 175 -0.51 -1.56 -29.00
C LYS A 175 -1.46 -2.73 -29.13
N ASP A 176 -1.50 -3.63 -28.15
CA ASP A 176 -2.46 -4.75 -28.10
C ASP A 176 -3.90 -4.24 -28.11
N ALA A 177 -4.23 -3.28 -27.22
CA ALA A 177 -5.57 -2.70 -27.15
C ALA A 177 -5.98 -2.04 -28.47
N GLU A 178 -5.10 -1.25 -29.07
CA GLU A 178 -5.35 -0.56 -30.33
C GLU A 178 -5.52 -1.53 -31.51
N THR A 179 -4.73 -2.61 -31.54
CA THR A 179 -4.87 -3.68 -32.56
C THR A 179 -6.23 -4.38 -32.46
N ARG A 180 -6.82 -4.44 -31.24
CA ARG A 180 -8.17 -4.94 -30.99
C ARG A 180 -9.26 -3.87 -31.18
N GLY A 181 -8.93 -2.67 -31.67
CA GLY A 181 -9.87 -1.57 -31.90
C GLY A 181 -10.35 -0.89 -30.61
N LYS A 182 -9.59 -1.00 -29.52
CA LYS A 182 -9.89 -0.37 -28.22
C LYS A 182 -9.05 0.88 -28.02
N THR A 183 -9.48 1.73 -27.09
CA THR A 183 -8.71 2.90 -26.65
C THR A 183 -8.16 2.66 -25.25
N VAL A 184 -7.07 3.35 -24.91
CA VAL A 184 -6.51 3.39 -23.55
C VAL A 184 -6.75 4.76 -22.92
N VAL A 185 -6.58 4.87 -21.60
CA VAL A 185 -6.79 6.13 -20.87
C VAL A 185 -5.73 7.19 -21.20
N SER A 186 -4.50 6.77 -21.47
CA SER A 186 -3.39 7.65 -21.82
C SER A 186 -2.24 6.87 -22.47
N HIS A 187 -1.48 7.55 -23.33
CA HIS A 187 -0.22 7.07 -23.90
C HIS A 187 1.01 7.55 -23.12
N ASP A 188 0.82 8.46 -22.16
CA ASP A 188 1.87 8.92 -21.26
C ASP A 188 2.19 7.82 -20.24
N LEU A 189 3.40 7.26 -20.33
CA LEU A 189 3.88 6.22 -19.40
C LEU A 189 4.56 6.79 -18.15
N THR A 190 4.65 8.11 -18.01
CA THR A 190 5.21 8.76 -16.82
C THR A 190 4.24 8.72 -15.65
N PHE A 191 4.67 9.24 -14.49
CA PHE A 191 3.82 9.51 -13.33
C PHE A 191 3.38 10.99 -13.27
N GLY A 192 3.35 11.67 -14.42
CA GLY A 192 2.81 13.02 -14.55
C GLY A 192 1.28 13.07 -14.39
N PRO A 193 0.68 14.27 -14.46
CA PRO A 193 -0.75 14.46 -14.20
C PRO A 193 -1.69 13.63 -15.07
N GLU A 194 -1.27 13.31 -16.30
CA GLU A 194 -2.00 12.50 -17.29
C GLU A 194 -1.36 11.12 -17.52
N GLY A 195 -0.43 10.72 -16.65
CA GLY A 195 0.27 9.44 -16.76
C GLY A 195 -0.65 8.24 -16.57
N ALA A 196 -0.57 7.24 -17.44
CA ALA A 196 -1.35 6.01 -17.33
C ALA A 196 -1.13 5.29 -15.99
N GLY A 197 0.08 5.38 -15.43
CA GLY A 197 0.40 4.83 -14.12
C GLY A 197 -0.39 5.48 -12.97
N VAL A 198 -0.62 6.80 -13.05
CA VAL A 198 -1.38 7.54 -12.02
C VAL A 198 -2.88 7.28 -12.16
N TYR A 199 -3.39 7.20 -13.39
CA TYR A 199 -4.78 6.79 -13.65
C TYR A 199 -5.07 5.39 -13.09
N ALA A 200 -4.16 4.44 -13.29
CA ALA A 200 -4.28 3.10 -12.72
C ALA A 200 -4.37 3.14 -11.18
N ASN A 201 -3.53 3.94 -10.53
CA ASN A 201 -3.52 4.06 -9.06
C ASN A 201 -4.81 4.71 -8.54
N ASP A 202 -5.26 5.76 -9.21
CA ASP A 202 -6.44 6.54 -8.84
C ASP A 202 -7.74 5.75 -9.07
N ALA A 203 -7.87 4.99 -10.16
CA ALA A 203 -8.98 4.06 -10.35
C ALA A 203 -8.99 2.92 -9.32
N ALA A 204 -7.82 2.39 -8.92
CA ALA A 204 -7.76 1.41 -7.85
C ALA A 204 -8.22 2.00 -6.50
N ALA A 205 -7.85 3.25 -6.21
CA ALA A 205 -8.24 3.92 -4.97
C ALA A 205 -9.75 4.18 -4.90
N LEU A 206 -10.36 4.58 -6.02
CA LEU A 206 -11.83 4.68 -6.11
C LEU A 206 -12.52 3.33 -5.98
N GLY A 207 -11.89 2.24 -6.46
CA GLY A 207 -12.38 0.88 -6.22
C GLY A 207 -12.41 0.51 -4.73
N VAL A 208 -11.37 0.88 -3.98
CA VAL A 208 -11.35 0.73 -2.51
C VAL A 208 -12.43 1.59 -1.87
N ALA A 209 -12.54 2.87 -2.23
CA ALA A 209 -13.56 3.78 -1.71
C ALA A 209 -14.98 3.24 -1.93
N MET A 210 -15.24 2.66 -3.10
CA MET A 210 -16.51 2.02 -3.43
C MET A 210 -16.76 0.77 -2.59
N ALA A 211 -15.74 -0.05 -2.33
CA ALA A 211 -15.87 -1.27 -1.52
C ALA A 211 -16.19 -0.96 -0.05
N LEU A 212 -15.60 0.11 0.48
CA LEU A 212 -15.77 0.54 1.87
C LEU A 212 -16.98 1.44 2.08
N GLY A 213 -17.68 1.81 1.01
CA GLY A 213 -18.85 2.70 1.06
C GLY A 213 -18.51 4.17 1.32
N GLU A 214 -17.24 4.56 1.18
CA GLU A 214 -16.77 5.95 1.27
C GLU A 214 -17.28 6.78 0.08
N VAL A 215 -17.35 6.15 -1.11
CA VAL A 215 -17.90 6.76 -2.33
C VAL A 215 -18.95 5.83 -2.95
N PRO A 216 -20.20 6.26 -3.15
CA PRO A 216 -21.21 5.44 -3.80
C PRO A 216 -20.93 5.28 -5.30
N GLU A 217 -21.21 4.10 -5.87
CA GLU A 217 -20.98 3.82 -7.30
C GLU A 217 -21.67 4.83 -8.22
N SER A 218 -22.81 5.39 -7.82
CA SER A 218 -23.54 6.39 -8.61
C SER A 218 -22.80 7.71 -8.83
N LYS A 219 -21.72 7.97 -8.09
CA LYS A 219 -20.82 9.12 -8.28
C LYS A 219 -19.57 8.78 -9.10
N LEU A 220 -19.40 7.52 -9.48
CA LEU A 220 -18.22 7.04 -10.19
C LEU A 220 -18.52 6.87 -11.67
N SER A 221 -17.57 7.33 -12.49
CA SER A 221 -17.54 7.15 -13.93
C SER A 221 -16.09 7.24 -14.42
N ASP A 222 -15.85 7.04 -15.71
CA ASP A 222 -14.49 7.20 -16.26
C ASP A 222 -14.03 8.67 -16.15
N GLU A 223 -14.98 9.62 -16.25
CA GLU A 223 -14.73 11.06 -16.31
C GLU A 223 -14.34 11.68 -14.97
N VAL A 224 -14.61 11.02 -13.84
CA VAL A 224 -14.23 11.54 -12.51
C VAL A 224 -12.80 11.18 -12.13
N VAL A 225 -12.24 10.12 -12.73
CA VAL A 225 -10.87 9.66 -12.44
C VAL A 225 -9.89 10.76 -12.84
N ARG A 226 -9.02 11.17 -11.91
CA ARG A 226 -8.08 12.29 -12.09
C ARG A 226 -8.73 13.66 -12.29
N ARG A 227 -10.01 13.83 -11.94
CA ARG A 227 -10.76 15.08 -12.17
C ARG A 227 -11.49 15.56 -10.92
N ASP A 228 -12.24 14.67 -10.25
CA ASP A 228 -13.01 15.00 -9.04
C ASP A 228 -12.27 14.52 -7.78
N TRP A 229 -11.52 15.42 -7.15
CA TRP A 229 -10.71 15.11 -5.97
C TRP A 229 -11.52 15.02 -4.67
N ASP A 230 -12.81 15.34 -4.69
CA ASP A 230 -13.69 15.15 -3.52
C ASP A 230 -14.09 13.68 -3.34
N LEU A 231 -13.77 12.83 -4.33
CA LEU A 231 -13.95 11.38 -4.28
C LEU A 231 -12.61 10.73 -3.90
N PHE A 232 -12.53 10.16 -2.70
CA PHE A 232 -11.31 9.50 -2.23
C PHE A 232 -11.62 8.42 -1.19
N SER A 233 -10.62 7.57 -0.94
CA SER A 233 -10.58 6.69 0.23
C SER A 233 -9.54 7.20 1.23
N GLU A 234 -9.82 7.11 2.53
CA GLU A 234 -8.85 7.48 3.58
C GLU A 234 -7.88 6.36 3.95
N VAL A 235 -8.02 5.18 3.36
CA VAL A 235 -7.22 3.99 3.68
C VAL A 235 -6.60 3.29 2.47
N ALA A 236 -6.87 3.76 1.24
CA ALA A 236 -6.32 3.18 0.03
C ALA A 236 -4.85 3.58 -0.21
N MET A 237 -3.97 2.60 -0.39
CA MET A 237 -2.59 2.81 -0.85
C MET A 237 -2.33 1.96 -2.07
N THR A 238 -2.37 2.59 -3.24
CA THR A 238 -2.34 1.91 -4.52
C THR A 238 -1.05 2.20 -5.27
N SER A 239 -0.63 1.23 -6.07
CA SER A 239 0.53 1.33 -6.95
C SER A 239 0.31 0.48 -8.20
N SER A 240 0.92 0.89 -9.30
CA SER A 240 0.82 0.23 -10.60
C SER A 240 2.18 -0.31 -11.01
N GLY A 241 2.16 -1.34 -11.86
CA GLY A 241 3.36 -1.96 -12.40
C GLY A 241 3.04 -2.76 -13.67
N GLY A 242 3.88 -2.65 -14.69
CA GLY A 242 3.70 -3.35 -15.97
C GLY A 242 3.81 -4.88 -15.85
N GLU A 243 4.31 -5.38 -14.73
CA GLU A 243 4.43 -6.80 -14.40
C GLU A 243 3.09 -7.47 -14.03
N LYS A 244 2.05 -6.70 -13.65
CA LYS A 244 0.77 -7.26 -13.17
C LYS A 244 -0.26 -7.42 -14.28
N ARG A 245 -1.21 -8.34 -14.10
CA ARG A 245 -2.36 -8.58 -15.03
C ARG A 245 -3.74 -8.55 -14.35
N HIS A 246 -3.76 -8.59 -13.02
CA HIS A 246 -4.94 -8.45 -12.17
C HIS A 246 -4.58 -7.50 -11.01
N GLY A 247 -5.59 -7.02 -10.30
CA GLY A 247 -5.40 -6.32 -9.04
C GLY A 247 -5.09 -7.30 -7.91
N GLU A 248 -4.00 -7.07 -7.20
CA GLU A 248 -3.66 -7.80 -5.97
C GLU A 248 -3.96 -6.89 -4.77
N VAL A 249 -4.85 -7.34 -3.88
CA VAL A 249 -5.34 -6.56 -2.74
C VAL A 249 -4.94 -7.20 -1.41
N VAL A 250 -4.39 -6.40 -0.50
CA VAL A 250 -4.17 -6.77 0.90
C VAL A 250 -4.90 -5.77 1.81
N VAL A 251 -5.79 -6.27 2.66
CA VAL A 251 -6.55 -5.48 3.64
C VAL A 251 -5.97 -5.71 5.02
N PHE A 252 -5.73 -4.63 5.76
CA PHE A 252 -5.36 -4.65 7.17
C PHE A 252 -6.44 -3.92 7.98
N GLY A 253 -6.85 -4.56 9.06
CA GLY A 253 -7.85 -4.02 9.97
C GLY A 253 -7.72 -4.58 11.37
N ASN A 254 -8.69 -4.28 12.24
CA ASN A 254 -8.72 -4.82 13.59
C ASN A 254 -10.02 -5.60 13.86
N SER A 255 -9.93 -6.76 14.50
CA SER A 255 -11.08 -7.59 14.87
C SER A 255 -10.99 -8.08 16.31
N THR A 256 -12.13 -8.15 17.01
CA THR A 256 -12.25 -8.77 18.35
C THR A 256 -12.00 -10.28 18.34
N MET A 257 -12.06 -10.87 17.14
CA MET A 257 -11.82 -12.29 16.88
C MET A 257 -10.34 -12.61 16.62
N SER A 258 -9.46 -11.61 16.68
CA SER A 258 -8.02 -11.79 16.50
C SER A 258 -7.28 -12.09 17.81
N ARG A 259 -6.12 -12.73 17.68
CA ARG A 259 -5.14 -13.02 18.74
C ARG A 259 -3.77 -12.43 18.46
N SER A 260 -3.65 -11.58 17.44
CA SER A 260 -2.43 -10.84 17.16
C SER A 260 -2.03 -10.00 18.38
N SER A 261 -0.73 -9.91 18.63
CA SER A 261 -0.12 -8.95 19.56
C SER A 261 0.11 -7.59 18.90
N LEU A 262 -0.58 -7.34 17.79
CA LEU A 262 -0.46 -6.16 16.96
C LEU A 262 -1.82 -5.47 16.82
N THR A 263 -1.80 -4.16 16.64
CA THR A 263 -2.93 -3.32 16.22
C THR A 263 -2.48 -2.42 15.08
N ILE A 264 -3.43 -2.03 14.23
CA ILE A 264 -3.21 -1.02 13.19
C ILE A 264 -4.11 0.18 13.43
N GLY A 265 -3.65 1.37 13.11
CA GLY A 265 -4.49 2.57 13.03
C GLY A 265 -4.04 3.44 11.89
N HIS A 266 -4.90 4.36 11.47
CA HIS A 266 -4.59 5.31 10.42
C HIS A 266 -5.06 6.72 10.77
N ALA A 267 -4.49 7.70 10.09
CA ALA A 267 -4.97 9.06 10.01
C ALA A 267 -4.54 9.65 8.67
N VAL A 268 -4.99 10.88 8.40
CA VAL A 268 -4.55 11.66 7.25
C VAL A 268 -3.71 12.86 7.70
N THR A 269 -2.71 13.22 6.90
CA THR A 269 -2.02 14.51 7.00
C THR A 269 -2.73 15.53 6.12
N LYS A 270 -2.66 16.80 6.49
CA LYS A 270 -3.25 17.92 5.72
C LYS A 270 -2.35 18.38 4.56
N ASP A 271 -1.05 18.21 4.73
CA ASP A 271 -0.01 18.59 3.76
C ASP A 271 1.31 17.84 4.05
N PHE A 272 2.36 18.13 3.27
CA PHE A 272 3.68 17.52 3.40
C PHE A 272 4.47 17.89 4.66
N ILE A 273 3.99 18.84 5.46
CA ILE A 273 4.66 19.29 6.67
C ILE A 273 3.76 19.14 7.90
N ASP A 274 2.75 18.26 7.82
CA ASP A 274 1.83 17.96 8.90
C ASP A 274 2.28 16.74 9.71
N ALA A 275 3.27 16.99 10.59
CA ALA A 275 3.76 16.00 11.54
C ALA A 275 2.70 15.59 12.58
N GLU A 276 1.66 16.42 12.80
CA GLU A 276 0.57 16.05 13.71
C GLU A 276 -0.30 14.96 13.10
N GLY A 277 -0.53 14.99 11.79
CA GLY A 277 -1.18 13.89 11.06
C GLY A 277 -0.49 12.54 11.27
N VAL A 278 0.86 12.51 11.19
CA VAL A 278 1.64 11.29 11.48
C VAL A 278 1.45 10.86 12.94
N ARG A 279 1.52 11.79 13.89
CA ARG A 279 1.29 11.51 15.31
C ARG A 279 -0.12 10.99 15.59
N ASN A 280 -1.13 11.49 14.88
CA ASN A 280 -2.50 11.01 14.98
C ASN A 280 -2.62 9.56 14.50
N ALA A 281 -1.94 9.17 13.43
CA ALA A 281 -1.90 7.77 12.98
C ALA A 281 -1.25 6.86 14.04
N LEU A 282 -0.15 7.30 14.66
CA LEU A 282 0.51 6.56 15.75
C LEU A 282 -0.41 6.39 16.97
N ARG A 283 -1.15 7.44 17.36
CA ARG A 283 -2.14 7.37 18.45
C ARG A 283 -3.31 6.47 18.10
N ALA A 284 -3.84 6.57 16.89
CA ALA A 284 -4.91 5.71 16.39
C ALA A 284 -4.50 4.23 16.39
N ALA A 285 -3.22 3.92 16.17
CA ALA A 285 -2.70 2.57 16.24
C ALA A 285 -2.54 2.04 17.69
N GLY A 286 -2.50 2.93 18.69
CA GLY A 286 -2.41 2.58 20.11
C GLY A 286 -1.09 2.96 20.80
N LEU A 287 -0.31 3.89 20.24
CA LEU A 287 0.78 4.55 20.98
C LEU A 287 0.23 5.71 21.83
N HIS A 288 0.74 5.84 23.05
CA HIS A 288 0.34 6.90 23.97
C HIS A 288 1.59 7.57 24.51
N PHE A 289 1.91 8.75 23.97
CA PHE A 289 3.13 9.47 24.29
C PHE A 289 2.85 10.77 25.06
N LYS A 290 3.75 11.12 25.99
CA LYS A 290 3.64 12.32 26.85
C LYS A 290 4.18 13.55 26.14
N GLY A 291 3.66 14.75 26.47
CA GLY A 291 4.20 16.02 25.95
C GLY A 291 4.03 16.24 24.43
N GLY A 292 3.26 15.39 23.75
CA GLY A 292 2.94 15.54 22.34
C GLY A 292 3.96 14.94 21.35
N LEU A 293 5.07 14.37 21.82
CA LEU A 293 6.06 13.70 20.98
C LEU A 293 6.31 12.26 21.46
N PRO A 294 6.47 11.27 20.57
CA PRO A 294 6.81 9.91 20.96
C PRO A 294 8.24 9.84 21.50
N ASP A 295 8.44 9.15 22.63
CA ASP A 295 9.77 8.84 23.14
C ASP A 295 10.28 7.48 22.64
N GLU A 296 11.52 7.13 22.99
CA GLU A 296 12.13 5.87 22.55
C GLU A 296 11.36 4.64 23.08
N ALA A 297 10.79 4.71 24.28
CA ALA A 297 10.00 3.62 24.85
C ALA A 297 8.67 3.45 24.10
N ASP A 298 8.02 4.54 23.70
CA ASP A 298 6.83 4.52 22.85
C ASP A 298 7.15 3.88 21.49
N LEU A 299 8.26 4.29 20.88
CA LEU A 299 8.68 3.86 19.55
C LEU A 299 9.19 2.41 19.53
N ASN A 300 9.56 1.81 20.66
CA ASN A 300 9.89 0.38 20.73
C ASN A 300 8.69 -0.52 20.36
N ARG A 301 7.46 -0.04 20.55
CA ARG A 301 6.25 -0.75 20.14
C ARG A 301 5.89 -0.56 18.68
N LEU A 302 6.42 0.46 18.00
CA LEU A 302 6.20 0.65 16.57
C LEU A 302 6.76 -0.55 15.80
N VAL A 303 5.98 -1.12 14.89
CA VAL A 303 6.45 -2.19 13.99
C VAL A 303 6.76 -1.60 12.63
N HIS A 304 5.79 -0.92 12.02
CA HIS A 304 5.93 -0.37 10.67
C HIS A 304 4.99 0.83 10.47
N VAL A 305 5.37 1.74 9.57
CA VAL A 305 4.50 2.82 9.06
C VAL A 305 4.39 2.72 7.54
N PHE A 306 3.16 2.72 7.07
CA PHE A 306 2.79 2.87 5.67
C PHE A 306 2.29 4.28 5.44
N ALA A 307 2.73 4.93 4.36
CA ALA A 307 2.26 6.23 3.97
C ALA A 307 2.14 6.33 2.44
N LYS A 308 1.12 7.07 2.01
CA LYS A 308 1.05 7.61 0.66
C LYS A 308 1.54 9.06 0.70
N SER A 309 2.35 9.46 -0.26
CA SER A 309 2.86 10.82 -0.42
C SER A 309 2.30 11.39 -1.72
N VAL A 310 1.42 12.37 -1.65
CA VAL A 310 0.71 12.97 -2.78
C VAL A 310 1.14 14.42 -2.91
N ILE A 311 1.63 14.79 -4.09
CA ILE A 311 2.03 16.18 -4.40
C ILE A 311 0.75 17.03 -4.45
N PRO A 312 0.69 18.16 -3.73
CA PRO A 312 -0.53 18.98 -3.68
C PRO A 312 -0.91 19.49 -5.07
N GLY A 313 -2.20 19.62 -5.35
CA GLY A 313 -2.68 20.16 -6.63
C GLY A 313 -2.30 21.62 -6.88
N SER A 314 -2.05 22.37 -5.80
CA SER A 314 -1.69 23.79 -5.81
C SER A 314 -0.18 24.01 -5.65
N ASP A 315 0.30 25.14 -6.19
CA ASP A 315 1.66 25.65 -6.01
C ASP A 315 1.90 26.26 -4.62
N ARG A 316 1.07 25.91 -3.63
CA ARG A 316 1.12 26.48 -2.27
C ARG A 316 1.02 25.43 -1.20
N VAL A 317 1.79 25.62 -0.14
CA VAL A 317 1.67 24.91 1.14
C VAL A 317 1.53 25.95 2.24
N ARG A 318 0.42 25.92 2.99
CA ARG A 318 0.08 26.88 4.05
C ARG A 318 0.24 28.36 3.62
N GLY A 319 -0.18 28.66 2.40
CA GLY A 319 -0.14 30.00 1.81
C GLY A 319 1.19 30.39 1.16
N GLN A 320 2.27 29.63 1.35
CA GLN A 320 3.59 29.91 0.76
C GLN A 320 3.75 29.24 -0.59
N ARG A 321 4.26 29.96 -1.58
CA ARG A 321 4.52 29.43 -2.93
C ARG A 321 5.65 28.39 -2.88
N ILE A 322 5.45 27.26 -3.55
CA ILE A 322 6.43 26.20 -3.78
C ILE A 322 6.66 26.01 -5.28
N THR A 323 7.74 25.34 -5.66
CA THR A 323 8.11 25.07 -7.07
C THR A 323 7.98 23.60 -7.46
N LEU A 324 7.53 22.74 -6.54
CA LEU A 324 7.51 21.28 -6.74
C LEU A 324 6.71 20.84 -7.97
N LEU A 325 5.68 21.60 -8.36
CA LEU A 325 4.84 21.27 -9.53
C LEU A 325 5.52 21.46 -10.88
N ASP A 326 6.54 22.32 -10.92
CA ASP A 326 7.29 22.64 -12.14
C ASP A 326 8.64 21.90 -12.17
N ASP A 327 8.93 21.09 -11.16
CA ASP A 327 10.19 20.38 -11.00
C ASP A 327 10.20 19.09 -11.83
N ALA A 328 11.27 18.85 -12.58
CA ALA A 328 11.43 17.65 -13.39
C ALA A 328 11.49 16.37 -12.52
N ASP A 329 11.96 16.50 -11.28
CA ASP A 329 12.11 15.41 -10.33
C ASP A 329 10.98 15.38 -9.28
N ALA A 330 9.88 16.11 -9.51
CA ALA A 330 8.77 16.25 -8.58
C ALA A 330 8.33 14.93 -7.94
N TYR A 331 8.22 13.87 -8.75
CA TYR A 331 7.83 12.54 -8.30
C TYR A 331 8.78 11.95 -7.24
N GLN A 332 10.10 12.07 -7.43
CA GLN A 332 11.08 11.60 -6.44
C GLN A 332 11.10 12.49 -5.21
N ILE A 333 11.08 13.80 -5.41
CA ILE A 333 11.10 14.78 -4.32
C ILE A 333 9.86 14.58 -3.44
N GLY A 334 8.68 14.40 -4.02
CA GLY A 334 7.44 14.11 -3.28
C GLY A 334 7.55 12.86 -2.41
N LYS A 335 8.15 11.78 -2.91
CA LYS A 335 8.43 10.59 -2.09
C LYS A 335 9.43 10.89 -0.97
N ALA A 336 10.52 11.59 -1.27
CA ALA A 336 11.54 11.93 -0.28
C ALA A 336 10.98 12.80 0.86
N LEU A 337 10.13 13.77 0.54
CA LEU A 337 9.44 14.62 1.52
C LEU A 337 8.51 13.80 2.42
N GLY A 338 7.73 12.87 1.86
CA GLY A 338 6.90 11.96 2.65
C GLY A 338 7.72 11.04 3.56
N GLY A 339 8.82 10.50 3.05
CA GLY A 339 9.80 9.72 3.82
C GLY A 339 10.36 10.50 5.00
N MET A 340 10.79 11.74 4.75
CA MET A 340 11.30 12.65 5.77
C MET A 340 10.23 13.01 6.81
N LEU A 341 9.00 13.28 6.38
CA LEU A 341 7.89 13.61 7.29
C LEU A 341 7.68 12.49 8.33
N VAL A 342 7.57 11.24 7.87
CA VAL A 342 7.40 10.09 8.76
C VAL A 342 8.65 9.83 9.60
N ALA A 343 9.84 9.87 8.99
CA ALA A 343 11.10 9.60 9.70
C ALA A 343 11.38 10.64 10.79
N SER A 344 11.05 11.91 10.56
CA SER A 344 11.25 12.99 11.54
C SER A 344 10.40 12.84 12.81
N VAL A 345 9.28 12.10 12.74
CA VAL A 345 8.41 11.82 13.88
C VAL A 345 8.76 10.49 14.55
N THR A 346 9.15 9.48 13.76
CA THR A 346 9.33 8.11 14.23
C THR A 346 10.78 7.73 14.54
N GLY A 347 11.75 8.52 14.08
CA GLY A 347 13.17 8.19 14.14
C GLY A 347 13.56 6.97 13.28
N ARG A 348 12.66 6.47 12.42
CA ARG A 348 12.87 5.28 11.59
C ARG A 348 12.91 5.63 10.11
N THR A 349 13.75 4.93 9.36
CA THR A 349 13.89 5.08 7.91
C THR A 349 13.26 3.93 7.13
N THR A 350 12.96 2.81 7.80
CA THR A 350 12.25 1.64 7.26
C THR A 350 10.73 1.85 7.25
N ASN A 351 10.28 2.96 6.65
CA ASN A 351 8.86 3.26 6.44
C ASN A 351 8.50 3.06 4.97
N TYR A 352 7.32 2.52 4.72
CA TYR A 352 6.82 2.35 3.36
C TYR A 352 6.21 3.67 2.93
N VAL A 353 6.87 4.40 2.04
CA VAL A 353 6.32 5.61 1.43
C VAL A 353 6.18 5.40 -0.07
N SER A 354 4.94 5.40 -0.54
CA SER A 354 4.58 5.32 -1.96
C SER A 354 3.97 6.62 -2.45
N GLY A 355 3.90 6.85 -3.76
CA GLY A 355 3.31 8.06 -4.35
C GLY A 355 4.32 8.97 -5.04
N GLY A 356 4.13 10.28 -4.97
CA GLY A 356 4.76 11.29 -5.83
C GLY A 356 3.82 11.77 -6.94
N GLU A 357 2.58 11.29 -6.97
CA GLU A 357 1.56 11.72 -7.94
C GLU A 357 0.99 13.08 -7.54
N ARG A 358 0.68 13.94 -8.52
CA ARG A 358 0.03 15.24 -8.29
C ARG A 358 -1.47 15.08 -8.07
N ASN A 359 -1.97 15.36 -6.86
CA ASN A 359 -3.30 14.98 -6.37
C ASN A 359 -3.58 13.47 -6.53
N SER A 360 -4.53 12.94 -5.77
CA SER A 360 -4.93 11.54 -5.88
C SER A 360 -6.27 11.32 -5.18
N HIS A 361 -6.96 10.24 -5.53
CA HIS A 361 -8.09 9.70 -4.77
C HIS A 361 -7.65 8.88 -3.53
N GLN A 362 -6.36 8.95 -3.15
CA GLN A 362 -5.76 8.30 -1.98
C GLN A 362 -5.58 9.31 -0.84
N GLY A 363 -6.68 9.62 -0.16
CA GLY A 363 -6.76 10.64 0.90
C GLY A 363 -7.34 11.95 0.39
N PRO A 364 -7.58 12.92 1.31
CA PRO A 364 -8.14 14.21 0.94
C PRO A 364 -7.20 15.02 0.04
N PRO A 365 -7.73 15.94 -0.78
CA PRO A 365 -6.91 16.80 -1.65
C PRO A 365 -5.77 17.50 -0.90
N GLY A 366 -4.53 17.31 -1.38
CA GLY A 366 -3.32 17.87 -0.76
C GLY A 366 -2.84 17.17 0.51
N GLY A 367 -3.64 16.25 1.05
CA GLY A 367 -3.30 15.43 2.20
C GLY A 367 -2.70 14.07 1.83
N ASN A 368 -2.37 13.30 2.87
CA ASN A 368 -1.66 12.03 2.75
C ASN A 368 -2.22 11.00 3.73
N ILE A 369 -2.36 9.75 3.31
CA ILE A 369 -2.74 8.68 4.24
C ILE A 369 -1.50 8.18 4.98
N VAL A 370 -1.62 7.98 6.28
CA VAL A 370 -0.61 7.34 7.13
C VAL A 370 -1.27 6.26 7.97
N ALA A 371 -0.76 5.03 7.88
CA ALA A 371 -1.17 3.91 8.70
C ALA A 371 0.02 3.37 9.48
N ALA A 372 -0.18 3.02 10.75
CA ALA A 372 0.87 2.52 11.63
C ALA A 372 0.46 1.18 12.24
N VAL A 373 1.40 0.24 12.29
CA VAL A 373 1.24 -1.04 12.98
C VAL A 373 2.11 -1.02 14.23
N VAL A 374 1.53 -1.37 15.37
CA VAL A 374 2.20 -1.32 16.67
C VAL A 374 1.95 -2.59 17.47
N ARG A 375 2.86 -2.91 18.38
CA ARG A 375 2.67 -3.97 19.38
C ARG A 375 1.72 -3.49 20.46
N THR A 376 0.81 -4.36 20.90
CA THR A 376 -0.06 -4.10 22.05
C THR A 376 0.74 -4.15 23.35
N VAL A 377 0.20 -3.52 24.40
CA VAL A 377 0.75 -3.60 25.77
C VAL A 377 0.48 -4.97 26.38
#